data_AF-A0A6P0G936-F1
#
_entry.id   AF-A0A6P0G936-F1
#
_cell.length_a   1.000
_cell.length_b   1.000
_cell.length_c   1.000
_cell.angle_alpha   90.00
_cell.angle_beta   90.00
_cell.angle_gamma   90.00
#
_symmetry.space_group_name_H-M   'P 1'
#
loop_
_entity.id
_entity.type
_entity.pdbx_description
1 polymer ?
#
loop_
_entity_poly.entity_id
_entity_poly.type
_entity_poly.pdbx_seq_one_letter_code
_entity_poly.pdbx_strand_id
1 'polypeptide(L)'
;MTATAPLPFPVTPRRPGDPEADVARLALAHRALRRGCRLLADVAEEAAAGGPWSPRRRQAVVGFGRAVLREVHAHTAREDAVLWPVVAASAGAHGADLDPLTEDHAVLRALLGRARTALTAFAAAPAAAPALAAVLAELAGVLDEHVEEEEREVFPVLRRCVSVRDLARYEAVCARGSGLRQAAFALAEVADACATPAERAGLLAATPPPLRVLLRAAEPRWRRRRDLVSGR
;
A
#
# COMPACT_ATOMS: atom_id res chain seq x y z
N MET A 1 1.76 6.74 -27.50
CA MET A 1 1.62 5.37 -26.97
C MET A 1 3.02 4.83 -26.69
N THR A 2 3.51 5.01 -25.47
CA THR A 2 4.79 4.41 -25.05
C THR A 2 4.57 2.90 -24.98
N ALA A 3 5.38 2.11 -25.69
CA ALA A 3 5.26 0.66 -25.65
C ALA A 3 5.42 0.17 -24.20
N THR A 4 4.34 -0.36 -23.62
CA THR A 4 4.35 -0.94 -22.28
C THR A 4 5.34 -2.10 -22.27
N ALA A 5 6.25 -2.11 -21.30
CA ALA A 5 7.19 -3.21 -21.14
C ALA A 5 6.44 -4.55 -21.08
N PRO A 6 7.03 -5.65 -21.62
CA PRO A 6 6.36 -6.94 -21.60
C PRO A 6 6.10 -7.37 -20.15
N LEU A 7 4.92 -7.96 -19.92
CA LEU A 7 4.54 -8.50 -18.62
C LEU A 7 5.58 -9.52 -18.12
N PRO A 8 5.85 -9.59 -16.80
CA PRO A 8 6.85 -10.50 -16.24
C PRO A 8 6.45 -11.99 -16.35
N PHE A 9 5.24 -12.30 -16.80
CA PHE A 9 4.73 -13.64 -17.05
C PHE A 9 3.61 -13.61 -18.10
N PRO A 10 3.38 -14.73 -18.83
CA PRO A 10 2.22 -14.85 -19.72
C PRO A 10 0.92 -14.95 -18.92
N VAL A 11 -0.10 -14.20 -19.36
CA VAL A 11 -1.45 -14.19 -18.78
C VAL A 11 -2.23 -15.42 -19.26
N THR A 12 -2.89 -16.08 -18.31
CA THR A 12 -3.80 -17.21 -18.47
C THR A 12 -5.13 -16.83 -17.79
N PRO A 13 -6.10 -16.31 -18.55
CA PRO A 13 -7.40 -15.90 -18.00
C PRO A 13 -8.13 -17.06 -17.33
N ARG A 14 -9.02 -16.75 -16.39
CA ARG A 14 -9.88 -17.73 -15.70
C ARG A 14 -10.85 -18.37 -16.70
N ARG A 15 -11.10 -19.67 -16.56
CA ARG A 15 -12.07 -20.42 -17.39
C ARG A 15 -13.36 -20.72 -16.61
N PRO A 16 -14.48 -20.99 -17.31
CA PRO A 16 -15.69 -21.51 -16.65
C PRO A 16 -15.38 -22.77 -15.83
N GLY A 17 -15.80 -22.78 -14.57
CA GLY A 17 -15.54 -23.88 -13.63
C GLY A 17 -14.28 -23.75 -12.78
N ASP A 18 -13.37 -22.83 -13.11
CA ASP A 18 -12.20 -22.54 -12.26
C ASP A 18 -12.62 -21.83 -10.96
N PRO A 19 -11.88 -22.00 -9.85
CA PRO A 19 -12.12 -21.21 -8.64
C PRO A 19 -11.92 -19.71 -8.89
N GLU A 20 -12.60 -18.87 -8.10
CA GLU A 20 -12.37 -17.43 -8.10
C GLU A 20 -11.02 -17.09 -7.47
N ALA A 21 -10.40 -16.01 -7.94
CA ALA A 21 -9.20 -15.47 -7.32
C ALA A 21 -9.53 -14.83 -5.95
N ASP A 22 -8.74 -15.16 -4.94
CA ASP A 22 -8.90 -14.59 -3.59
C ASP A 22 -8.22 -13.21 -3.51
N VAL A 23 -9.04 -12.16 -3.43
CA VAL A 23 -8.59 -10.76 -3.32
C VAL A 23 -8.30 -10.32 -1.88
N ALA A 24 -8.43 -11.19 -0.88
CA ALA A 24 -8.28 -10.83 0.53
C ALA A 24 -6.91 -10.22 0.87
N ARG A 25 -5.83 -10.66 0.21
CA ARG A 25 -4.50 -10.08 0.43
C ARG A 25 -4.34 -8.68 -0.17
N LEU A 26 -4.96 -8.43 -1.32
CA LEU A 26 -4.99 -7.10 -1.92
C LEU A 26 -5.79 -6.14 -1.01
N ALA A 27 -6.97 -6.56 -0.56
CA ALA A 27 -7.77 -5.81 0.42
C ALA A 27 -7.03 -5.53 1.74
N LEU A 28 -6.23 -6.50 2.23
CA LEU A 28 -5.39 -6.29 3.41
C LEU A 28 -4.26 -5.29 3.15
N ALA A 29 -3.65 -5.29 1.96
CA ALA A 29 -2.67 -4.27 1.57
C ALA A 29 -3.31 -2.88 1.50
N HIS A 30 -4.48 -2.75 0.86
CA HIS A 30 -5.26 -1.51 0.81
C HIS A 30 -5.56 -0.95 2.20
N ARG A 31 -6.07 -1.80 3.10
CA ARG A 31 -6.34 -1.41 4.49
C ARG A 31 -5.09 -0.95 5.22
N ALA A 32 -3.97 -1.62 4.99
CA ALA A 32 -2.67 -1.28 5.58
C ALA A 32 -2.21 0.11 5.12
N LEU A 33 -2.28 0.39 3.82
CA LEU A 33 -1.94 1.68 3.23
C LEU A 33 -2.83 2.82 3.75
N ARG A 34 -4.16 2.62 3.75
CA ARG A 34 -5.14 3.59 4.28
C ARG A 34 -4.85 3.91 5.74
N ARG A 35 -4.65 2.90 6.59
CA ARG A 35 -4.29 3.08 8.01
C ARG A 35 -2.97 3.83 8.19
N GLY A 36 -1.95 3.51 7.39
CA GLY A 36 -0.66 4.18 7.44
C GLY A 36 -0.75 5.67 7.08
N CYS A 37 -1.49 6.02 6.02
CA CYS A 37 -1.71 7.41 5.62
C CYS A 37 -2.53 8.19 6.63
N ARG A 38 -3.62 7.62 7.16
CA ARG A 38 -4.44 8.26 8.21
C ARG A 38 -3.63 8.51 9.49
N LEU A 39 -2.88 7.50 9.96
CA LEU A 39 -1.98 7.67 11.11
C LEU A 39 -1.00 8.82 10.89
N LEU A 40 -0.46 8.97 9.68
CA LEU A 40 0.44 10.08 9.35
C LEU A 40 -0.26 11.44 9.33
N ALA A 41 -1.47 11.52 8.81
CA ALA A 41 -2.28 12.73 8.85
C ALA A 41 -2.57 13.14 10.31
N ASP A 42 -3.07 12.22 11.14
CA ASP A 42 -3.41 12.46 12.54
C ASP A 42 -2.21 13.00 13.33
N VAL A 43 -1.03 12.36 13.20
CA VAL A 43 0.17 12.81 13.92
C VAL A 43 0.68 14.14 13.37
N ALA A 44 0.55 14.40 12.07
CA ALA A 44 0.98 15.69 11.51
C ALA A 44 0.06 16.83 11.96
N GLU A 45 -1.24 16.58 12.07
CA GLU A 45 -2.21 17.52 12.65
C GLU A 45 -1.88 17.82 14.11
N GLU A 46 -1.58 16.78 14.92
CA GLU A 46 -1.15 16.95 16.31
C GLU A 46 0.13 17.81 16.40
N ALA A 47 1.10 17.61 15.49
CA ALA A 47 2.30 18.44 15.43
C ALA A 47 1.96 19.90 15.09
N ALA A 48 1.03 20.13 14.15
CA ALA A 48 0.62 21.46 13.72
C ALA A 48 -0.13 22.21 14.84
N ALA A 49 -0.85 21.49 15.70
CA ALA A 49 -1.49 22.03 16.89
C ALA A 49 -0.51 22.42 18.02
N GLY A 50 0.80 22.19 17.84
CA GLY A 50 1.83 22.62 18.79
C GLY A 50 2.13 21.63 19.92
N GLY A 51 1.74 20.37 19.79
CA GLY A 51 2.04 19.34 20.78
C GLY A 51 3.56 19.16 21.03
N PRO A 52 4.02 19.05 22.29
CA PRO A 52 5.44 18.89 22.58
C PRO A 52 5.93 17.49 22.15
N TRP A 53 6.88 17.44 21.21
CA TRP A 53 7.43 16.18 20.69
C TRP A 53 8.89 15.99 21.07
N SER A 54 9.20 14.84 21.66
CA SER A 54 10.59 14.43 21.83
C SER A 54 11.30 14.33 20.46
N PRO A 55 12.61 14.64 20.38
CA PRO A 55 13.39 14.45 19.14
C PRO A 55 13.27 13.02 18.60
N ARG A 56 13.20 12.03 19.50
CA ARG A 56 13.04 10.61 19.16
C ARG A 56 11.70 10.32 18.46
N ARG A 57 10.58 10.88 18.95
CA ARG A 57 9.26 10.71 18.31
C ARG A 57 9.25 11.34 16.92
N ARG A 58 9.78 12.56 16.78
CA ARG A 58 9.88 13.25 15.49
C ARG A 58 10.67 12.45 14.45
N GLN A 59 11.83 11.91 14.83
CA GLN A 59 12.62 11.04 13.96
C GLN A 59 11.85 9.76 13.58
N ALA A 60 11.10 9.18 14.52
CA ALA A 60 10.27 8.02 14.26
C ALA A 60 9.16 8.32 13.23
N VAL A 61 8.45 9.45 13.38
CA VAL A 61 7.43 9.94 12.44
C VAL A 61 8.03 10.14 11.05
N VAL A 62 9.15 10.88 10.93
CA VAL A 62 9.81 11.11 9.63
C VAL A 62 10.19 9.81 8.96
N GLY A 63 10.79 8.88 9.70
CA GLY A 63 11.18 7.60 9.14
C GLY A 63 9.96 6.73 8.77
N PHE A 64 8.89 6.78 9.56
CA PHE A 64 7.68 5.99 9.34
C PHE A 64 6.96 6.53 8.10
N GLY A 65 6.81 7.85 8.01
CA GLY A 65 6.32 8.56 6.84
C GLY A 65 7.05 8.15 5.56
N ARG A 66 8.39 8.17 5.57
CA ARG A 66 9.18 7.72 4.40
C ARG A 66 8.91 6.27 3.97
N ALA A 67 8.54 5.39 4.91
CA ALA A 67 8.26 3.99 4.59
C ALA A 67 6.83 3.81 4.04
N VAL A 68 5.83 4.48 4.63
CA VAL A 68 4.45 4.51 4.12
C VAL A 68 4.39 5.15 2.72
N LEU A 69 4.97 6.34 2.55
CA LEU A 69 5.00 7.02 1.24
C LEU A 69 5.77 6.23 0.17
N ARG A 70 6.68 5.35 0.59
CA ARG A 70 7.34 4.42 -0.33
C ARG A 70 6.38 3.31 -0.71
N GLU A 71 5.64 2.74 0.25
CA GLU A 71 4.74 1.63 -0.02
C GLU A 71 3.55 2.03 -0.89
N VAL A 72 2.92 3.19 -0.64
CA VAL A 72 1.87 3.73 -1.51
C VAL A 72 2.36 3.87 -2.95
N HIS A 73 3.57 4.43 -3.15
CA HIS A 73 4.17 4.53 -4.48
C HIS A 73 4.46 3.17 -5.11
N ALA A 74 4.94 2.22 -4.30
CA ALA A 74 5.31 0.90 -4.75
C ALA A 74 4.10 0.07 -5.17
N HIS A 75 2.97 0.25 -4.49
CA HIS A 75 1.71 -0.41 -4.76
C HIS A 75 1.11 0.07 -6.08
N THR A 76 0.82 1.36 -6.21
CA THR A 76 0.23 1.93 -7.43
C THR A 76 1.10 1.72 -8.66
N ALA A 77 2.43 1.81 -8.53
CA ALA A 77 3.34 1.51 -9.63
C ALA A 77 3.30 0.02 -10.06
N ARG A 78 2.99 -0.92 -9.15
CA ARG A 78 2.83 -2.33 -9.47
C ARG A 78 1.45 -2.63 -10.05
N GLU A 79 0.40 -1.92 -9.64
CA GLU A 79 -0.87 -1.96 -10.35
C GLU A 79 -0.67 -1.55 -11.81
N ASP A 80 -0.13 -0.35 -12.05
CA ASP A 80 0.10 0.19 -13.39
C ASP A 80 0.94 -0.74 -14.27
N ALA A 81 2.04 -1.26 -13.72
CA ALA A 81 3.01 -2.03 -14.48
C ALA A 81 2.61 -3.50 -14.66
N VAL A 82 1.75 -4.05 -13.80
CA VAL A 82 1.47 -5.50 -13.77
C VAL A 82 -0.01 -5.81 -13.61
N LEU A 83 -0.70 -5.29 -12.59
CA LEU A 83 -2.09 -5.69 -12.34
C LEU A 83 -3.04 -5.20 -13.45
N TRP A 84 -2.95 -3.93 -13.86
CA TRP A 84 -3.76 -3.37 -14.94
C TRP A 84 -3.60 -4.13 -16.25
N PRO A 85 -2.39 -4.41 -16.76
CA PRO A 85 -2.27 -5.23 -17.96
C PRO A 85 -2.76 -6.68 -17.77
N VAL A 86 -2.63 -7.28 -16.57
CA VAL A 86 -3.18 -8.62 -16.29
C VAL A 86 -4.71 -8.60 -16.33
N VAL A 87 -5.34 -7.59 -15.73
CA VAL A 87 -6.80 -7.40 -15.75
C VAL A 87 -7.29 -7.19 -17.18
N ALA A 88 -6.67 -6.27 -17.93
CA ALA A 88 -7.03 -5.97 -19.31
C ALA A 88 -6.89 -7.21 -20.22
N ALA A 89 -5.79 -7.95 -20.12
CA ALA A 89 -5.57 -9.18 -20.89
C ALA A 89 -6.53 -10.31 -20.51
N SER A 90 -7.01 -10.35 -19.26
CA SER A 90 -7.92 -11.38 -18.78
C SER A 90 -9.38 -11.10 -19.10
N ALA A 91 -9.80 -9.84 -19.02
CA ALA A 91 -11.21 -9.47 -19.13
C ALA A 91 -11.64 -9.22 -20.58
N GLY A 92 -10.73 -8.86 -21.49
CA GLY A 92 -11.06 -8.54 -22.87
C GLY A 92 -12.17 -7.47 -22.93
N ALA A 93 -13.28 -7.77 -23.64
CA ALA A 93 -14.44 -6.89 -23.76
C ALA A 93 -15.25 -6.71 -22.45
N HIS A 94 -14.94 -7.45 -21.39
CA HIS A 94 -15.60 -7.36 -20.08
C HIS A 94 -14.75 -6.63 -19.03
N GLY A 95 -13.73 -5.87 -19.46
CA GLY A 95 -12.84 -5.12 -18.57
C GLY A 95 -13.54 -3.99 -17.81
N ALA A 96 -12.99 -3.65 -16.64
CA ALA A 96 -13.25 -2.35 -16.03
C ALA A 96 -12.53 -1.27 -16.85
N ASP A 97 -13.10 -0.07 -16.87
CA ASP A 97 -12.35 1.11 -17.30
C ASP A 97 -11.32 1.45 -16.22
N LEU A 98 -10.04 1.29 -16.55
CA LEU A 98 -8.91 1.50 -15.63
C LEU A 98 -8.31 2.90 -15.76
N ASP A 99 -8.78 3.71 -16.73
CA ASP A 99 -8.23 5.04 -16.97
C ASP A 99 -8.45 5.97 -15.76
N PRO A 100 -9.64 6.03 -15.13
CA PRO A 100 -9.84 6.84 -13.91
C PRO A 100 -8.88 6.47 -12.77
N LEU A 101 -8.72 5.17 -12.51
CA LEU A 101 -7.80 4.67 -11.46
C LEU A 101 -6.32 4.97 -11.80
N THR A 102 -5.96 4.95 -13.09
CA THR A 102 -4.62 5.31 -13.56
C THR A 102 -4.36 6.82 -13.43
N GLU A 103 -5.39 7.65 -13.62
CA GLU A 103 -5.33 9.09 -13.39
C GLU A 103 -5.14 9.40 -11.90
N ASP A 104 -5.85 8.71 -11.00
CA ASP A 104 -5.64 8.79 -9.55
C ASP A 104 -4.19 8.49 -9.18
N HIS A 105 -3.56 7.48 -9.79
CA HIS A 105 -2.15 7.18 -9.56
C HIS A 105 -1.22 8.33 -9.95
N ALA A 106 -1.58 9.15 -10.94
CA ALA A 106 -0.83 10.36 -11.27
C ALA A 106 -0.98 11.44 -10.18
N VAL A 107 -2.20 11.65 -9.68
CA VAL A 107 -2.49 12.56 -8.55
C VAL A 107 -1.73 12.13 -7.30
N LEU A 108 -1.84 10.85 -6.92
CA LEU A 108 -1.13 10.25 -5.80
C LEU A 108 0.38 10.43 -5.94
N ARG A 109 0.98 10.21 -7.12
CA ARG A 109 2.42 10.45 -7.33
C ARG A 109 2.83 11.89 -7.03
N ALA A 110 2.04 12.87 -7.46
CA ALA A 110 2.30 14.28 -7.18
C ALA A 110 2.21 14.58 -5.66
N LEU A 111 1.18 14.06 -4.98
CA LEU A 111 1.01 14.19 -3.54
C LEU A 111 2.15 13.54 -2.75
N LEU A 112 2.57 12.34 -3.14
CA LEU A 112 3.71 11.65 -2.54
C LEU A 112 5.01 12.46 -2.70
N GLY A 113 5.19 13.15 -3.83
CA GLY A 113 6.28 14.10 -4.03
C GLY A 113 6.25 15.27 -3.04
N ARG A 114 5.10 15.94 -2.93
CA ARG A 114 4.88 17.05 -1.97
C ARG A 114 5.07 16.60 -0.53
N ALA A 115 4.52 15.44 -0.15
CA ALA A 115 4.63 14.87 1.19
C ALA A 115 6.08 14.50 1.56
N ARG A 116 6.89 14.00 0.62
CA ARG A 116 8.32 13.75 0.85
C ARG A 116 9.10 15.04 1.12
N THR A 117 8.80 16.10 0.38
CA THR A 117 9.39 17.44 0.60
C THR A 117 8.99 17.99 1.97
N ALA A 118 7.69 17.93 2.30
CA ALA A 118 7.19 18.41 3.59
C ALA A 118 7.75 17.62 4.78
N LEU A 119 7.88 16.28 4.66
CA LEU A 119 8.54 15.45 5.68
C LEU A 119 10.00 15.83 5.89
N THR A 120 10.70 16.20 4.81
CA THR A 120 12.11 16.63 4.89
C THR A 120 12.23 18.00 5.57
N ALA A 121 11.33 18.94 5.25
CA ALA A 121 11.26 20.23 5.93
C ALA A 121 10.92 20.08 7.42
N PHE A 122 9.95 19.24 7.76
CA PHE A 122 9.56 18.94 9.13
C PHE A 122 10.67 18.27 9.95
N ALA A 123 11.46 17.40 9.31
CA ALA A 123 12.63 16.80 9.94
C ALA A 123 13.68 17.85 10.35
N ALA A 124 13.84 18.91 9.55
CA ALA A 124 14.77 20.00 9.82
C ALA A 124 14.21 21.02 10.82
N ALA A 125 12.94 21.40 10.68
CA ALA A 125 12.30 22.42 11.50
C ALA A 125 10.85 22.03 11.84
N PRO A 126 10.47 21.94 13.13
CA PRO A 126 9.11 21.60 13.53
C PRO A 126 8.08 22.67 13.10
N ALA A 127 8.51 23.90 12.79
CA ALA A 127 7.66 24.95 12.21
C ALA A 127 7.04 24.56 10.85
N ALA A 128 7.56 23.54 10.17
CA ALA A 128 6.95 23.01 8.94
C ALA A 128 5.77 22.05 9.18
N ALA A 129 5.37 21.80 10.44
CA ALA A 129 4.27 20.90 10.78
C ALA A 129 2.93 21.24 10.08
N PRO A 130 2.49 22.51 9.97
CA PRO A 130 1.23 22.84 9.29
C PRO A 130 1.23 22.45 7.80
N ALA A 131 2.34 22.67 7.10
CA ALA A 131 2.48 22.28 5.69
C ALA A 131 2.50 20.76 5.52
N LEU A 132 3.12 20.04 6.46
CA LEU A 132 3.10 18.58 6.49
C LEU A 132 1.69 18.03 6.76
N ALA A 133 0.95 18.62 7.71
CA ALA A 133 -0.42 18.22 8.04
C ALA A 133 -1.34 18.36 6.83
N ALA A 134 -1.30 19.51 6.16
CA ALA A 134 -2.14 19.78 5.00
C ALA A 134 -1.96 18.75 3.88
N VAL A 135 -0.71 18.44 3.50
CA VAL A 135 -0.44 17.48 2.40
C VAL A 135 -0.73 16.03 2.80
N LEU A 136 -0.52 15.65 4.06
CA LEU A 136 -0.82 14.29 4.51
C LEU A 136 -2.32 14.04 4.66
N ALA A 137 -3.09 15.06 5.06
CA ALA A 137 -4.55 15.00 5.07
C ALA A 137 -5.10 14.83 3.64
N GLU A 138 -4.60 15.63 2.69
CA GLU A 138 -4.96 15.51 1.27
C GLU A 138 -4.61 14.12 0.71
N LEU A 139 -3.40 13.62 0.98
CA LEU A 139 -2.97 12.27 0.58
C LEU A 139 -3.85 11.18 1.18
N ALA A 140 -4.23 11.28 2.46
CA ALA A 140 -5.07 10.29 3.11
C ALA A 140 -6.47 10.23 2.50
N GLY A 141 -7.07 11.40 2.21
CA GLY A 141 -8.36 11.49 1.54
C GLY A 141 -8.35 10.89 0.13
N VAL A 142 -7.41 11.32 -0.71
CA VAL A 142 -7.30 10.81 -2.09
C VAL A 142 -7.01 9.30 -2.12
N LEU A 143 -6.16 8.79 -1.22
CA LEU A 143 -5.90 7.36 -1.16
C LEU A 143 -7.13 6.57 -0.69
N ASP A 144 -7.93 7.12 0.22
CA ASP A 144 -9.17 6.49 0.69
C ASP A 144 -10.19 6.36 -0.44
N GLU A 145 -10.43 7.44 -1.18
CA GLU A 145 -11.35 7.47 -2.32
C GLU A 145 -10.90 6.52 -3.42
N HIS A 146 -9.63 6.60 -3.81
CA HIS A 146 -9.02 5.73 -4.82
C HIS A 146 -9.18 4.25 -4.50
N VAL A 147 -8.84 3.84 -3.27
CA VAL A 147 -8.97 2.44 -2.85
C VAL A 147 -10.43 2.00 -2.84
N GLU A 148 -11.37 2.85 -2.41
CA GLU A 148 -12.80 2.50 -2.43
C GLU A 148 -13.32 2.28 -3.85
N GLU A 149 -12.89 3.11 -4.81
CA GLU A 149 -13.22 2.93 -6.21
C GLU A 149 -12.57 1.67 -6.80
N GLU A 150 -11.29 1.44 -6.53
CA GLU A 150 -10.60 0.24 -6.99
C GLU A 150 -11.28 -1.04 -6.49
N GLU A 151 -11.55 -1.15 -5.18
CA GLU A 151 -12.20 -2.34 -4.63
C GLU A 151 -13.60 -2.55 -5.21
N ARG A 152 -14.32 -1.48 -5.51
CA ARG A 152 -15.67 -1.53 -6.10
C ARG A 152 -15.63 -1.99 -7.56
N GLU A 153 -14.75 -1.44 -8.37
CA GLU A 153 -14.73 -1.64 -9.83
C GLU A 153 -13.87 -2.84 -10.24
N VAL A 154 -12.72 -3.02 -9.60
CA VAL A 154 -11.69 -3.97 -10.05
C VAL A 154 -11.88 -5.35 -9.40
N PHE A 155 -12.23 -5.44 -8.11
CA PHE A 155 -12.33 -6.74 -7.44
C PHE A 155 -13.36 -7.67 -8.10
N PRO A 156 -14.54 -7.20 -8.57
CA PRO A 156 -15.45 -8.05 -9.34
C PRO A 156 -14.82 -8.60 -10.62
N VAL A 157 -14.00 -7.81 -11.32
CA VAL A 157 -13.30 -8.24 -12.54
C VAL A 157 -12.20 -9.25 -12.20
N LEU A 158 -11.44 -9.04 -11.12
CA LEU A 158 -10.45 -10.01 -10.64
C LEU A 158 -11.08 -11.37 -10.37
N ARG A 159 -12.19 -11.42 -9.63
CA ARG A 159 -12.89 -12.67 -9.32
C ARG A 159 -13.44 -13.37 -10.56
N ARG A 160 -14.02 -12.60 -11.50
CA ARG A 160 -14.66 -13.13 -12.70
C ARG A 160 -13.66 -13.62 -13.74
N CYS A 161 -12.60 -12.84 -13.99
CA CYS A 161 -11.78 -12.95 -15.20
C CYS A 161 -10.34 -13.38 -14.93
N VAL A 162 -9.76 -13.02 -13.78
CA VAL A 162 -8.34 -13.32 -13.49
C VAL A 162 -8.22 -14.70 -12.83
N SER A 163 -7.29 -15.53 -13.31
CA SER A 163 -7.06 -16.84 -12.73
C SER A 163 -6.36 -16.73 -11.37
N VAL A 164 -6.62 -17.69 -10.47
CA VAL A 164 -5.89 -17.82 -9.20
C VAL A 164 -4.37 -17.81 -9.42
N ARG A 165 -3.92 -18.43 -10.51
CA ARG A 165 -2.51 -18.51 -10.88
C ARG A 165 -1.89 -17.14 -11.17
N ASP A 166 -2.58 -16.30 -11.93
CA ASP A 166 -2.02 -15.01 -12.33
C ASP A 166 -2.08 -13.98 -11.22
N LEU A 167 -3.13 -14.00 -10.37
CA LEU A 167 -3.14 -13.20 -9.16
C LEU A 167 -1.98 -13.60 -8.22
N ALA A 168 -1.76 -14.91 -8.04
CA ALA A 168 -0.62 -15.41 -7.25
C ALA A 168 0.75 -14.99 -7.82
N ARG A 169 0.88 -14.92 -9.15
CA ARG A 169 2.10 -14.42 -9.82
C ARG A 169 2.29 -12.92 -9.61
N TYR A 170 1.23 -12.13 -9.72
CA TYR A 170 1.27 -10.70 -9.37
C TYR A 170 1.75 -10.50 -7.94
N GLU A 171 1.18 -11.22 -6.99
CA GLU A 171 1.56 -11.11 -5.58
C GLU A 171 3.02 -11.56 -5.33
N ALA A 172 3.50 -12.55 -6.08
CA ALA A 172 4.91 -12.95 -6.04
C ALA A 172 5.85 -11.86 -6.59
N VAL A 173 5.44 -11.12 -7.62
CA VAL A 173 6.17 -9.94 -8.12
C VAL A 173 6.20 -8.85 -7.04
N CYS A 174 5.09 -8.61 -6.35
CA CYS A 174 5.01 -7.66 -5.24
C CYS A 174 6.04 -7.96 -4.16
N ALA A 175 6.12 -9.23 -3.74
CA ALA A 175 7.04 -9.70 -2.70
C ALA A 175 8.52 -9.59 -3.08
N ARG A 176 8.88 -9.68 -4.37
CA ARG A 176 10.29 -9.63 -4.84
C ARG A 176 10.81 -8.22 -5.08
N GLY A 177 9.93 -7.27 -5.41
CA GLY A 177 10.32 -5.91 -5.79
C GLY A 177 10.80 -5.01 -4.64
N SER A 178 10.74 -5.48 -3.39
CA SER A 178 11.04 -4.68 -2.21
C SER A 178 12.36 -5.12 -1.56
N GLY A 179 13.28 -4.17 -1.31
CA GLY A 179 14.48 -4.45 -0.52
C GLY A 179 14.10 -4.92 0.90
N LEU A 180 14.97 -5.70 1.55
CA LEU A 180 14.67 -6.42 2.81
C LEU A 180 14.03 -5.54 3.90
N ARG A 181 14.50 -4.29 4.06
CA ARG A 181 13.95 -3.35 5.06
C ARG A 181 12.52 -2.93 4.75
N GLN A 182 12.20 -2.71 3.46
CA GLN A 182 10.86 -2.34 3.05
C GLN A 182 9.92 -3.55 3.12
N ALA A 183 10.39 -4.73 2.70
CA ALA A 183 9.62 -5.97 2.85
C ALA A 183 9.26 -6.26 4.32
N ALA A 184 10.20 -6.06 5.24
CA ALA A 184 9.95 -6.19 6.67
C ALA A 184 8.92 -5.18 7.20
N PHE A 185 8.93 -3.95 6.68
CA PHE A 185 7.95 -2.91 7.01
C PHE A 185 6.56 -3.28 6.51
N ALA A 186 6.42 -3.52 5.19
CA ALA A 186 5.14 -3.82 4.55
C ALA A 186 4.49 -5.08 5.12
N LEU A 187 5.26 -6.17 5.34
CA LEU A 187 4.71 -7.39 5.95
C LEU A 187 4.18 -7.14 7.37
N ALA A 188 4.91 -6.37 8.18
CA ALA A 188 4.48 -6.06 9.54
C ALA A 188 3.26 -5.13 9.55
N GLU A 189 3.21 -4.17 8.62
CA GLU A 189 2.08 -3.26 8.42
C GLU A 189 0.80 -4.01 8.03
N VAL A 190 0.89 -4.89 7.03
CA VAL A 190 -0.22 -5.74 6.58
C VAL A 190 -0.69 -6.71 7.68
N ALA A 191 0.25 -7.31 8.41
CA ALA A 191 -0.09 -8.19 9.54
C ALA A 191 -0.80 -7.43 10.68
N ASP A 192 -0.42 -6.18 10.93
CA ASP A 192 -1.05 -5.28 11.90
C ASP A 192 -2.41 -4.74 11.42
N ALA A 193 -2.63 -4.73 10.10
CA ALA A 193 -3.90 -4.35 9.49
C ALA A 193 -4.99 -5.44 9.61
N CYS A 194 -4.62 -6.70 9.93
CA CYS A 194 -5.57 -7.78 10.17
C CYS A 194 -6.49 -7.44 11.36
N ALA A 195 -7.80 -7.50 11.14
CA ALA A 195 -8.81 -7.24 12.15
C ALA A 195 -9.20 -8.52 12.92
N THR A 196 -9.01 -9.70 12.33
CA THR A 196 -9.38 -10.98 12.95
C THR A 196 -8.24 -12.00 12.98
N PRO A 197 -8.27 -12.98 13.91
CA PRO A 197 -7.34 -14.11 13.89
C PRO A 197 -7.40 -14.92 12.59
N ALA A 198 -8.58 -15.00 11.95
CA ALA A 198 -8.78 -15.71 10.70
C ALA A 198 -8.07 -15.04 9.52
N GLU A 199 -8.19 -13.71 9.38
CA GLU A 199 -7.43 -12.95 8.37
C GLU A 199 -5.92 -13.14 8.57
N ARG A 200 -5.46 -13.08 9.82
CA ARG A 200 -4.03 -13.26 10.13
C ARG A 200 -3.56 -14.69 9.81
N ALA A 201 -4.38 -15.71 10.08
CA ALA A 201 -4.08 -17.09 9.71
C ALA A 201 -4.01 -17.27 8.19
N GLY A 202 -4.95 -16.68 7.45
CA GLY A 202 -4.97 -16.68 5.98
C GLY A 202 -3.74 -16.00 5.38
N LEU A 203 -3.37 -14.81 5.88
CA LEU A 203 -2.14 -14.12 5.50
C LEU A 203 -0.91 -15.01 5.70
N LEU A 204 -0.78 -15.64 6.87
CA LEU A 204 0.36 -16.52 7.18
C LEU A 204 0.38 -17.78 6.32
N ALA A 205 -0.78 -18.37 5.99
CA ALA A 205 -0.88 -19.55 5.14
C ALA A 205 -0.38 -19.26 3.72
N ALA A 206 -0.72 -18.09 3.17
CA ALA A 206 -0.27 -17.63 1.86
C ALA A 206 1.16 -17.08 1.84
N THR A 207 1.76 -16.79 3.01
CA THR A 207 3.11 -16.20 3.11
C THR A 207 4.20 -17.29 3.07
N PRO A 208 5.17 -17.21 2.13
CA PRO A 208 6.29 -18.14 2.07
C PRO A 208 7.08 -18.24 3.39
N PRO A 209 7.62 -19.42 3.76
CA PRO A 209 8.31 -19.61 5.05
C PRO A 209 9.40 -18.58 5.38
N PRO A 210 10.29 -18.16 4.44
CA PRO A 210 11.29 -17.14 4.74
C PRO A 210 10.69 -15.79 5.13
N LEU A 211 9.58 -15.39 4.51
CA LEU A 211 8.87 -14.14 4.81
C LEU A 211 8.12 -14.22 6.15
N ARG A 212 7.67 -15.41 6.57
CA ARG A 212 7.12 -15.61 7.92
C ARG A 212 8.16 -15.41 9.02
N VAL A 213 9.40 -15.86 8.80
CA VAL A 213 10.51 -15.61 9.72
C VAL A 213 10.82 -14.11 9.77
N LEU A 214 10.89 -13.45 8.61
CA LEU A 214 11.07 -12.01 8.52
C LEU A 214 10.00 -11.24 9.30
N LEU A 215 8.72 -11.59 9.11
CA LEU A 215 7.59 -10.99 9.82
C LEU A 215 7.74 -11.14 11.34
N ARG A 216 8.01 -12.35 11.83
CA ARG A 216 8.21 -12.60 13.27
C ARG A 216 9.33 -11.74 13.86
N ALA A 217 10.41 -11.52 13.11
CA ALA A 217 11.51 -10.67 13.54
C ALA A 217 11.17 -9.16 13.47
N ALA A 218 10.36 -8.75 12.48
CA ALA A 218 9.99 -7.36 12.25
C ALA A 218 8.90 -6.84 13.20
N GLU A 219 7.95 -7.69 13.58
CA GLU A 219 6.75 -7.33 14.34
C GLU A 219 7.01 -6.56 15.65
N PRO A 220 7.92 -6.99 16.54
CA PRO A 220 8.20 -6.26 17.76
C PRO A 220 8.76 -4.85 17.49
N ARG A 221 9.57 -4.71 16.43
CA ARG A 221 10.14 -3.43 16.02
C ARG A 221 9.06 -2.55 15.38
N TRP A 222 8.16 -3.13 14.60
CA TRP A 222 6.99 -2.44 14.04
C TRP A 222 6.13 -1.85 15.15
N ARG A 223 5.66 -2.67 16.11
CA ARG A 223 4.80 -2.22 17.21
C ARG A 223 5.43 -1.07 17.99
N ARG A 224 6.68 -1.24 18.46
CA ARG A 224 7.41 -0.17 19.16
C ARG A 224 7.51 1.13 18.36
N ARG A 225 7.66 1.04 17.03
CA ARG A 225 7.76 2.22 16.17
C ARG A 225 6.40 2.89 15.98
N ARG A 226 5.36 2.10 15.72
CA ARG A 226 3.99 2.57 15.57
C ARG A 226 3.50 3.24 16.85
N ASP A 227 3.72 2.61 18.00
CA ASP A 227 3.31 3.13 19.31
C ASP A 227 4.02 4.48 19.57
N LEU A 228 5.34 4.55 19.36
CA LEU A 228 6.12 5.78 19.44
C LEU A 228 5.64 6.88 18.48
N VAL A 229 5.25 6.54 17.24
CA VAL A 229 4.67 7.48 16.27
C VAL A 229 3.32 8.01 16.80
N SER A 230 2.46 7.11 17.28
CA SER A 230 1.13 7.45 17.81
C SER A 230 1.13 8.10 19.21
N GLY A 231 2.31 8.26 19.84
CA GLY A 231 2.41 8.82 21.19
C GLY A 231 1.91 7.90 22.30
N ARG A 232 1.91 6.57 22.06
CA ARG A 232 1.52 5.52 23.01
C ARG A 232 2.73 4.83 23.62
#